data_AF-A0A140CZQ7-F1
#
_entry.id   AF-A0A140CZQ7-F1
#
_cell.length_a   1.000
_cell.length_b   1.000
_cell.length_c   1.000
_cell.angle_alpha   90.00
_cell.angle_beta   90.00
_cell.angle_gamma   90.00
#
_symmetry.space_group_name_H-M   'P 1'
#
loop_
_entity.id
_entity.type
_entity.pdbx_description
1 polymer ?
#
loop_
_entity_poly.entity_id
_entity_poly.type
_entity_poly.pdbx_seq_one_letter_code
_entity_poly.pdbx_strand_id
1 'polypeptide(L)'
;AVNDPVALKLAEDRWWISIADSDLLLWVKGLAYGYRLDVLIDEPGVSPLAVQGPKADALMVRVFGEAVRSLRFFRFGWFDFQGTSMAIARSGYSKQGGFEIY
;
A
#
# COMPACT_ATOMS: atom_id res chain seq x y z
N ALA A 1 6.25 -19.90 6.57
CA ALA A 1 5.76 -18.58 7.00
C ALA A 1 4.39 -18.36 6.37
N VAL A 2 3.48 -17.64 7.02
CA VAL A 2 2.12 -17.40 6.48
C VAL A 2 2.17 -16.42 5.31
N ASN A 3 2.89 -15.31 5.44
CA ASN A 3 3.13 -14.30 4.40
C ASN A 3 4.26 -13.35 4.87
N ASP A 4 4.72 -12.45 4.01
CA ASP A 4 5.65 -11.34 4.28
C ASP A 4 5.06 -9.99 3.83
N PRO A 5 3.96 -9.52 4.46
CA PRO A 5 3.16 -8.43 3.93
C PRO A 5 3.82 -7.06 4.14
N VAL A 6 3.47 -6.12 3.26
CA VAL A 6 3.67 -4.68 3.49
C VAL A 6 2.39 -4.11 4.10
N ALA A 7 2.53 -3.25 5.12
CA ALA A 7 1.39 -2.61 5.77
C ALA A 7 1.48 -1.08 5.66
N LEU A 8 0.35 -0.44 5.34
CA LEU A 8 0.17 1.01 5.32
C LEU A 8 -0.67 1.42 6.53
N LYS A 9 -0.09 2.20 7.45
CA LYS A 9 -0.81 2.82 8.56
C LYS A 9 -1.54 4.08 8.08
N LEU A 10 -2.80 3.95 7.69
CA LEU A 10 -3.61 5.04 7.15
C LEU A 10 -4.03 6.04 8.23
N ALA A 11 -4.33 5.54 9.42
CA ALA A 11 -4.69 6.31 10.62
C ALA A 11 -4.19 5.58 11.87
N GLU A 12 -4.48 6.10 13.06
CA GLU A 12 -4.08 5.42 14.31
C GLU A 12 -4.72 4.03 14.45
N ASP A 13 -5.94 3.89 13.95
CA ASP A 13 -6.83 2.74 14.05
C ASP A 13 -7.08 2.02 12.71
N ARG A 14 -6.43 2.46 11.63
CA ARG A 14 -6.68 1.95 10.27
C ARG A 14 -5.41 1.55 9.56
N TRP A 15 -5.41 0.33 9.04
CA TRP A 15 -4.30 -0.26 8.31
C TRP A 15 -4.79 -0.92 7.02
N TRP A 16 -4.01 -0.80 5.97
CA TRP A 16 -4.06 -1.72 4.83
C TRP A 16 -2.89 -2.67 4.89
N ILE A 17 -3.12 -3.93 4.56
CA ILE A 17 -2.10 -4.98 4.58
C ILE A 17 -2.13 -5.66 3.20
N SER A 18 -1.04 -5.53 2.46
CA SER A 18 -0.87 -6.24 1.19
C SER A 18 -0.59 -7.71 1.46
N ILE A 19 -1.49 -8.59 1.03
CA ILE A 19 -1.40 -10.04 1.22
C ILE A 19 -1.12 -10.73 -0.11
N ALA A 20 -0.32 -11.80 -0.11
CA ALA A 20 -0.07 -12.60 -1.31
C ALA A 20 -1.21 -13.61 -1.61
N ASP A 21 -1.97 -14.01 -0.58
CA ASP A 21 -3.06 -14.99 -0.67
C ASP A 21 -4.06 -14.82 0.49
N SER A 22 -5.09 -15.66 0.52
CA SER A 22 -6.14 -15.64 1.55
C SER A 22 -5.69 -16.17 2.93
N ASP A 23 -4.55 -16.85 3.04
CA ASP A 23 -4.17 -17.50 4.30
C ASP A 23 -3.88 -16.48 5.39
N LEU A 24 -3.24 -15.35 5.01
CA LEU A 24 -3.03 -14.24 5.94
C LEU A 24 -4.36 -13.59 6.37
N LEU A 25 -5.31 -13.43 5.45
CA LEU A 25 -6.63 -12.89 5.79
C LEU A 25 -7.35 -13.78 6.82
N LEU A 26 -7.34 -15.10 6.60
CA LEU A 26 -7.95 -16.06 7.52
C LEU A 26 -7.24 -16.07 8.87
N TRP A 27 -5.90 -15.95 8.88
CA TRP A 27 -5.11 -15.86 10.09
C TRP A 27 -5.44 -14.62 10.93
N VAL A 28 -5.51 -13.43 10.30
CA VAL A 28 -5.89 -12.17 10.98
C VAL A 28 -7.30 -12.26 11.55
N LYS A 29 -8.27 -12.81 10.78
CA LYS A 29 -9.65 -13.04 11.27
C LYS A 29 -9.68 -13.98 12.47
N GLY A 30 -8.88 -15.05 12.45
CA GLY A 30 -8.76 -15.99 13.56
C GLY A 30 -8.24 -15.32 14.84
N LEU A 31 -7.22 -14.46 14.73
CA LEU A 31 -6.71 -13.69 15.87
C LEU A 31 -7.75 -12.72 16.43
N ALA A 32 -8.41 -11.95 15.57
CA ALA A 32 -9.43 -11.00 15.99
C ALA A 32 -10.57 -11.70 16.74
N TYR A 33 -11.02 -12.85 16.24
CA TYR A 33 -12.04 -13.66 16.90
C TYR A 33 -11.54 -14.25 18.23
N GLY A 34 -10.35 -14.87 18.24
CA GLY A 34 -9.78 -15.52 19.42
C GLY A 34 -9.51 -14.56 20.58
N TYR A 35 -9.03 -13.35 20.27
CA TYR A 35 -8.78 -12.29 21.25
C TYR A 35 -9.98 -11.37 21.51
N ARG A 36 -11.11 -11.60 20.83
CA ARG A 36 -12.32 -10.75 20.92
C ARG A 36 -12.03 -9.28 20.66
N LEU A 37 -11.23 -9.00 19.64
CA LEU A 37 -10.89 -7.64 19.24
C LEU A 37 -12.09 -7.00 18.51
N ASP A 38 -12.36 -5.74 18.81
CA ASP A 38 -13.32 -4.91 18.10
C ASP A 38 -12.64 -4.29 16.87
N VAL A 39 -12.60 -5.04 15.77
CA VAL A 39 -11.94 -4.63 14.52
C VAL A 39 -12.70 -5.15 13.30
N LEU A 40 -12.84 -4.31 12.28
CA LEU A 40 -13.36 -4.71 10.97
C LEU A 40 -12.21 -5.22 10.09
N ILE A 41 -12.40 -6.39 9.48
CA ILE A 41 -11.43 -6.99 8.55
C ILE A 41 -12.14 -7.31 7.24
N ASP A 42 -11.89 -6.49 6.22
CA ASP A 42 -12.45 -6.59 4.88
C ASP A 42 -11.40 -6.35 3.79
N GLU A 43 -11.80 -6.62 2.54
CA GLU A 43 -11.00 -6.27 1.37
C GLU A 43 -11.39 -4.86 0.93
N PRO A 44 -10.46 -3.88 0.95
CA PRO A 44 -10.76 -2.53 0.53
C PRO A 44 -11.01 -2.47 -0.98
N GLY A 45 -11.83 -1.52 -1.42
CA GLY A 45 -12.07 -1.23 -2.85
C GLY A 45 -10.87 -0.57 -3.53
N VAL A 46 -9.71 -1.21 -3.48
CA VAL A 46 -8.39 -0.72 -3.89
C VAL A 46 -7.73 -1.78 -4.75
N SER A 47 -7.13 -1.37 -5.87
CA SER A 47 -6.42 -2.26 -6.78
C SER A 47 -4.99 -1.77 -6.95
N PRO A 48 -4.02 -2.37 -6.23
CA PRO A 48 -2.64 -1.90 -6.26
C PRO A 48 -2.02 -1.96 -7.66
N LEU A 49 -1.33 -0.89 -8.06
CA LEU A 49 -0.57 -0.80 -9.30
C LEU A 49 0.89 -0.49 -9.00
N ALA A 50 1.79 -1.39 -9.40
CA ALA A 50 3.23 -1.19 -9.28
C ALA A 50 3.81 -0.46 -10.51
N VAL A 51 4.56 0.61 -10.26
CA VAL A 51 5.31 1.36 -11.27
C VAL A 51 6.79 1.26 -10.93
N GLN A 52 7.54 0.44 -11.68
CA GLN A 52 8.92 0.09 -11.34
C GLN A 52 9.89 0.26 -12.52
N GLY A 53 11.16 0.51 -12.20
CA GLY A 53 12.23 0.65 -13.19
C GLY A 53 12.87 2.05 -13.23
N PRO A 54 13.84 2.26 -14.12
CA PRO A 54 14.75 3.40 -14.07
C PRO A 54 14.07 4.73 -14.45
N LYS A 55 12.85 4.66 -14.99
CA LYS A 55 12.03 5.82 -15.37
C LYS A 55 10.80 6.00 -14.48
N ALA A 56 10.66 5.21 -13.40
CA ALA A 56 9.49 5.26 -12.52
C ALA A 56 9.30 6.66 -11.93
N ASP A 57 10.35 7.29 -11.39
CA ASP A 57 10.28 8.67 -10.89
C ASP A 57 9.82 9.68 -11.94
N ALA A 58 10.35 9.59 -13.16
CA ALA A 58 9.97 10.51 -14.24
C ALA A 58 8.50 10.33 -14.64
N LEU A 59 8.01 9.09 -14.68
CA LEU A 59 6.61 8.78 -14.96
C LEU A 59 5.70 9.29 -13.83
N MET A 60 6.03 8.98 -12.58
CA MET A 60 5.22 9.37 -11.43
C MET A 60 5.15 10.89 -11.28
N VAL A 61 6.24 11.62 -11.49
CA VAL A 61 6.22 13.09 -11.50
C VAL A 61 5.32 13.65 -12.60
N ARG A 62 5.33 13.05 -13.79
CA ARG A 62 4.46 13.50 -14.90
C ARG A 62 2.97 13.33 -14.57
N VAL A 63 2.62 12.34 -13.76
CA VAL A 63 1.21 12.01 -13.44
C VAL A 63 0.73 12.71 -12.17
N PHE A 64 1.56 12.73 -11.11
CA PHE A 64 1.19 13.19 -9.76
C PHE A 64 1.93 14.47 -9.31
N GLY A 65 2.81 15.01 -10.15
CA GLY A 65 3.62 16.20 -9.85
C GLY A 65 4.89 15.91 -9.05
N GLU A 66 5.70 16.95 -8.82
CA GLU A 66 7.04 16.83 -8.24
C GLU A 66 7.03 16.32 -6.79
N ALA A 67 5.95 16.55 -6.05
CA ALA A 67 5.81 16.16 -4.65
C ALA A 67 5.99 14.64 -4.44
N VAL A 68 5.61 13.79 -5.40
CA VAL A 68 5.74 12.33 -5.29
C VAL A 68 7.19 11.87 -5.16
N ARG A 69 8.14 12.63 -5.71
CA ARG A 69 9.59 12.36 -5.62
C ARG A 69 10.13 12.50 -4.20
N SER A 70 9.46 13.29 -3.36
CA SER A 70 9.86 13.51 -1.95
C SER A 70 9.57 12.30 -1.04
N LEU A 71 8.77 11.35 -1.50
CA LEU A 71 8.49 10.12 -0.77
C LEU A 71 9.80 9.36 -0.53
N ARG A 72 10.12 9.13 0.74
CA ARG A 72 11.25 8.29 1.13
C ARG A 72 10.87 6.81 1.02
N PHE A 73 11.86 5.94 0.91
CA PHE A 73 11.65 4.49 0.86
C PHE A 73 10.79 4.01 2.05
N PHE A 74 9.79 3.17 1.78
CA PHE A 74 8.77 2.72 2.75
C PHE A 74 8.00 3.87 3.43
N ARG A 75 7.81 4.99 2.73
CA ARG A 75 6.84 6.03 3.08
C ARG A 75 5.78 6.10 1.99
N PHE A 76 4.59 6.53 2.38
CA PHE A 76 3.50 6.82 1.46
C PHE A 76 2.92 8.20 1.75
N GLY A 77 2.18 8.73 0.78
CA GLY A 77 1.42 9.97 0.89
C GLY A 77 0.17 9.92 0.05
N TRP A 78 -0.69 10.91 0.21
CA TRP A 78 -1.93 11.06 -0.55
C TRP A 78 -1.74 12.04 -1.70
N PHE A 79 -2.17 11.65 -2.89
CA PHE A 79 -2.04 12.43 -4.12
C PHE A 79 -3.37 12.43 -4.87
N ASP A 80 -3.71 13.56 -5.49
CA ASP A 80 -4.87 13.64 -6.36
C ASP A 80 -4.52 13.09 -7.75
N PHE A 81 -5.43 12.29 -8.30
CA PHE A 81 -5.47 11.98 -9.72
C PHE A 81 -6.90 12.08 -10.21
N GLN A 82 -7.18 13.10 -11.02
CA GLN A 82 -8.50 13.34 -11.61
C GLN A 82 -9.62 13.43 -10.54
N GLY A 83 -9.34 14.08 -9.40
CA GLY A 83 -10.31 14.21 -8.30
C GLY A 83 -10.40 12.98 -7.40
N THR A 84 -9.59 11.95 -7.62
CA THR A 84 -9.51 10.76 -6.77
C THR A 84 -8.25 10.83 -5.92
N SER A 85 -8.41 10.77 -4.59
CA SER A 85 -7.30 10.72 -3.64
C SER A 85 -6.72 9.29 -3.59
N MET A 86 -5.51 9.13 -4.08
CA MET A 86 -4.78 7.85 -4.13
C MET A 86 -3.63 7.83 -3.13
N ALA A 87 -3.42 6.69 -2.47
CA ALA A 87 -2.27 6.52 -1.61
C ALA A 87 -1.11 6.01 -2.47
N ILE A 88 0.02 6.71 -2.46
CA ILE A 88 1.21 6.31 -3.23
C ILE A 88 2.34 6.03 -2.27
N ALA A 89 2.85 4.80 -2.29
CA ALA A 89 4.01 4.38 -1.51
C ALA A 89 5.25 4.31 -2.39
N ARG A 90 6.40 4.67 -1.83
CA ARG A 90 7.70 4.38 -2.45
C ARG A 90 8.21 3.03 -1.98
N SER A 91 7.78 2.01 -2.70
CA SER A 91 8.05 0.59 -2.47
C SER A 91 8.19 -0.14 -3.81
N GLY A 92 8.62 -1.39 -3.76
CA GLY A 92 8.65 -2.24 -4.93
C GLY A 92 9.47 -3.50 -4.74
N TYR A 93 9.21 -4.47 -5.61
CA TYR A 93 9.87 -5.78 -5.62
C TYR A 93 11.07 -5.83 -6.57
N SER A 94 11.18 -4.88 -7.51
CA SER A 94 12.36 -4.78 -8.38
C SER A 94 13.55 -4.14 -7.66
N LYS A 95 14.76 -4.52 -8.10
CA LYS A 95 16.02 -3.93 -7.63
C LYS A 95 16.23 -2.48 -8.11
N GLN A 96 15.34 -1.95 -8.94
CA GLN A 96 15.52 -0.66 -9.62
C GLN A 96 14.69 0.47 -8.99
N GLY A 97 14.00 0.20 -7.88
CA GLY A 97 13.10 1.13 -7.23
C GLY A 97 11.77 1.29 -7.98
N GLY A 98 10.86 2.04 -7.36
CA GLY A 98 9.53 2.26 -7.90
C GLY A 98 8.55 2.77 -6.86
N PHE A 99 7.29 2.71 -7.25
CA PHE A 99 6.16 3.14 -6.45
C PHE A 99 5.04 2.10 -6.55
N GLU A 100 4.19 2.06 -5.53
CA GLU A 100 2.91 1.35 -5.54
C GLU A 100 1.80 2.37 -5.35
N ILE A 101 0.81 2.34 -6.23
CA ILE A 101 -0.39 3.18 -6.18
C ILE A 101 -1.51 2.31 -5.63
N TYR A 102 -2.17 2.78 -4.58
CA TYR A 102 -3.32 2.19 -3.92
C TYR A 102 -4.54 3.09 -4.12
#